data_AF-A0A1X0SUN9-F1
#
_entry.id   AF-A0A1X0SUN9-F1
#
_cell.length_a   1.000
_cell.length_b   1.000
_cell.length_c   1.000
_cell.angle_alpha   90.00
_cell.angle_beta   90.00
_cell.angle_gamma   90.00
#
_symmetry.space_group_name_H-M   'P 1'
#
loop_
_entity.id
_entity.type
_entity.pdbx_description
1 polymer ?
#
loop_
_entity_poly.entity_id
_entity_poly.type
_entity_poly.pdbx_seq_one_letter_code
_entity_poly.pdbx_strand_id
1 'polypeptide(L)' 'MPAELAAGYCGEKHVEDFLQRVGKDYPHPRVEQSRRRRFWYRSDLDRALGLAEEAATSMGARFREKIRQDRGG' A
#
# COMPACT_ATOMS: atom_id res chain seq x y z
N MET A 1 4.50 3.53 5.05
CA MET A 1 4.69 2.23 5.69
C MET A 1 6.18 1.88 5.64
N PRO A 2 6.88 1.70 6.78
CA PRO A 2 8.29 1.29 6.81
C PRO A 2 8.47 -0.13 6.24
N ALA A 3 9.70 -0.49 5.86
CA ALA A 3 10.01 -1.76 5.18
C ALA A 3 9.51 -3.00 5.94
N GLU A 4 9.70 -3.06 7.25
CA GLU A 4 9.26 -4.19 8.09
C GLU A 4 7.75 -4.40 8.01
N LEU A 5 7.01 -3.29 8.11
CA LEU A 5 5.55 -3.31 8.05
C LEU A 5 5.05 -3.60 6.62
N ALA A 6 5.76 -3.13 5.60
CA ALA A 6 5.45 -3.41 4.19
C ALA A 6 5.68 -4.88 3.84
N ALA A 7 6.77 -5.49 4.32
CA ALA A 7 7.06 -6.90 4.14
C ALA A 7 5.96 -7.76 4.76
N GLY A 8 5.59 -7.49 6.02
CA GLY A 8 4.47 -8.17 6.68
C GLY A 8 3.13 -7.97 5.96
N TYR A 9 2.89 -6.76 5.44
CA TYR A 9 1.67 -6.46 4.67
C TYR A 9 1.57 -7.28 3.38
N CYS A 10 2.70 -7.52 2.72
CA CYS A 10 2.76 -8.33 1.49
C CYS A 10 2.83 -9.84 1.77
N GLY A 11 2.84 -10.27 3.04
CA GLY A 11 2.92 -11.67 3.43
C GLY A 11 4.33 -12.27 3.34
N GLU A 12 5.37 -11.44 3.26
CA GLU A 12 6.76 -11.90 3.21
C GLU A 12 7.27 -12.31 4.59
N LYS A 13 8.03 -13.40 4.66
CA LYS A 13 8.58 -13.94 5.92
C LYS A 13 9.75 -13.10 6.45
N HIS A 14 10.56 -12.57 5.55
CA HIS A 14 11.72 -11.74 5.87
C HIS A 14 11.66 -10.41 5.10
N VAL A 15 12.15 -9.34 5.72
CA VAL A 15 12.17 -8.00 5.11
C VAL A 15 13.13 -7.97 3.93
N GLU A 16 14.19 -8.75 3.98
CA GLU A 16 15.18 -8.90 2.92
C GLU A 16 14.55 -9.49 1.65
N ASP A 17 13.67 -10.48 1.78
CA ASP A 17 12.97 -11.10 0.65
C ASP A 17 12.05 -10.08 -0.04
N PHE A 18 11.33 -9.29 0.75
CA PHE A 18 10.56 -8.15 0.26
C PHE A 18 11.46 -7.16 -0.51
N LEU A 19 12.59 -6.76 0.08
CA LEU A 19 13.49 -5.79 -0.53
C LEU A 19 14.16 -6.30 -1.82
N GLN A 20 14.36 -7.61 -1.99
CA GLN A 20 14.86 -8.21 -3.24
C GLN A 20 13.82 -8.21 -4.36
N ARG A 21 12.54 -8.25 -4.00
CA ARG A 21 11.40 -8.22 -4.93
C ARG A 21 10.95 -6.80 -5.28
N VAL A 22 11.34 -5.81 -4.49
CA VAL A 22 11.14 -4.39 -4.82
C VAL A 22 11.84 -4.05 -6.14
N GLY A 23 11.08 -3.47 -7.08
CA GLY A 23 11.50 -3.18 -8.45
C GLY A 23 11.18 -4.31 -9.44
N LYS A 24 10.70 -5.47 -8.98
CA LYS A 24 10.24 -6.59 -9.81
C LYS A 24 8.76 -6.85 -9.58
N ASP A 25 8.42 -7.30 -8.37
CA ASP A 25 7.06 -7.67 -7.97
C ASP A 25 6.40 -6.55 -7.15
N TYR A 26 7.21 -5.82 -6.38
CA TYR A 26 6.74 -4.69 -5.56
C TYR A 26 7.26 -3.36 -6.09
N PRO A 27 6.52 -2.25 -5.90
CA PRO A 27 6.94 -0.94 -6.37
C PRO A 27 8.13 -0.40 -5.58
N HIS A 28 8.86 0.54 -6.17
CA HIS A 28 9.90 1.30 -5.46
C HIS A 28 9.29 2.12 -4.29
N PRO A 29 10.07 2.36 -3.22
CA PRO A 29 9.61 3.19 -2.12
C PRO A 29 9.30 4.61 -2.61
N ARG A 30 8.22 5.19 -2.08
CA ARG A 30 7.79 6.57 -2.40
C ARG A 30 8.62 7.62 -1.67
N VAL A 31 9.07 7.28 -0.48
CA VAL A 31 9.95 8.15 0.32
C VAL A 31 11.19 7.36 0.69
N GLU A 32 12.34 7.86 0.26
CA GLU A 32 13.65 7.34 0.63
C GLU A 32 14.38 8.40 1.43
N GLN A 33 14.32 8.27 2.76
CA GLN A 33 14.99 9.18 3.68
C GLN A 33 16.46 8.78 3.88
N SER A 34 16.74 7.48 3.82
CA SER A 34 18.10 6.91 3.85
C SER A 34 18.08 5.48 3.33
N ARG A 35 19.26 4.88 3.12
CA ARG A 35 19.40 3.47 2.70
C ARG A 35 18.60 2.49 3.57
N ARG A 36 18.39 2.79 4.85
CA ARG A 36 17.61 1.96 5.81
C ARG A 36 16.19 2.48 6.05
N ARG A 37 15.88 3.74 5.74
CA ARG A 37 14.55 4.33 5.94
C ARG A 37 13.89 4.58 4.59
N ARG A 38 13.20 3.54 4.12
CA ARG A 38 12.37 3.52 2.92
C ARG A 38 10.91 3.35 3.32
N PHE A 39 10.02 4.04 2.63
CA PHE A 39 8.59 4.00 2.90
C PHE A 39 7.77 3.74 1.64
N TRP A 40 6.76 2.88 1.81
CA TRP A 40 5.75 2.56 0.81
C TRP A 40 4.40 3.10 1.22
N TYR A 41 3.59 3.50 0.24
CA TYR A 41 2.17 3.71 0.49
C TYR A 41 1.43 2.40 0.38
N ARG A 42 0.45 2.22 1.26
CA ARG A 42 -0.43 1.05 1.25
C ARG A 42 -1.10 0.88 -0.11
N SER A 43 -1.58 1.98 -0.71
CA SER A 43 -2.22 1.96 -2.02
C SER A 43 -1.32 1.48 -3.15
N ASP A 44 0.00 1.72 -3.08
CA ASP A 44 0.92 1.23 -4.10
C ASP A 44 1.16 -0.28 -3.95
N LEU A 45 1.24 -0.76 -2.70
CA LEU A 45 1.32 -2.20 -2.41
C LEU A 45 0.01 -2.90 -2.78
N ASP A 46 -1.14 -2.31 -2.49
CA ASP A 46 -2.46 -2.84 -2.88
C ASP A 46 -2.57 -2.99 -4.41
N ARG A 47 -2.05 -2.03 -5.17
CA ARG A 47 -2.01 -2.13 -6.64
C ARG A 47 -1.11 -3.26 -7.12
N ALA A 48 0.07 -3.39 -6.51
CA ALA A 48 1.00 -4.47 -6.84
C ALA A 48 0.45 -5.86 -6.50
N LEU A 49 -0.32 -5.95 -5.41
CA LEU A 49 -0.99 -7.18 -4.97
C LEU A 49 -2.33 -7.43 -5.68
N GLY A 50 -2.79 -6.53 -6.55
CA GLY A 50 -4.11 -6.61 -7.19
C GLY A 50 -5.30 -6.34 -6.26
N LEU A 51 -5.05 -5.92 -5.02
CA LEU A 51 -6.07 -5.62 -3.99
C LEU A 51 -6.71 -4.24 -4.16
N ALA A 52 -6.21 -3.42 -5.10
CA ALA A 52 -6.69 -2.05 -5.28
C ALA A 52 -8.16 -1.98 -5.76
N GLU A 53 -8.64 -2.97 -6.52
CA GLU A 53 -10.05 -3.05 -6.91
C GLU A 53 -10.95 -3.41 -5.71
N GLU A 54 -10.54 -4.35 -4.86
CA GLU A 54 -11.25 -4.71 -3.63
C GLU A 54 -11.36 -3.53 -2.65
N ALA A 55 -10.31 -2.71 -2.56
CA ALA A 55 -10.33 -1.52 -1.71
C ALA A 55 -11.32 -0.45 -2.22
N ALA A 56 -11.48 -0.31 -3.54
CA ALA A 56 -12.40 0.63 -4.16
C ALA A 56 -13.89 0.22 -4.00
N THR A 57 -14.19 -1.08 -3.98
CA THR A 57 -15.55 -1.61 -3.72
C THR A 57 -15.85 -1.84 -2.24
N SER A 58 -14.85 -1.70 -1.36
CA SER A 58 -15.03 -1.89 0.08
C SER A 58 -16.13 -1.00 0.68
N MET A 59 -16.82 -1.50 1.72
CA MET A 59 -17.87 -0.73 2.41
C MET A 59 -17.39 0.64 2.91
N GLY A 60 -16.10 0.76 3.27
CA GLY A 60 -15.50 2.03 3.67
C GLY A 60 -15.37 3.04 2.52
N ALA A 61 -15.16 2.59 1.28
CA ALA A 61 -15.18 3.47 0.11
C ALA A 61 -16.58 4.01 -0.16
N ARG A 62 -17.60 3.13 -0.10
CA ARG A 62 -19.01 3.52 -0.24
C ARG A 62 -19.46 4.52 0.84
N PHE A 63 -18.98 4.35 2.08
CA PHE A 63 -19.30 5.26 3.17
C PHE A 63 -18.70 6.67 2.96
N ARG A 64 -17.46 6.76 2.47
CA ARG A 64 -16.83 8.06 2.14
C ARG A 64 -17.53 8.76 0.98
N GLU A 65 -17.96 8.02 -0.02
CA GLU A 65 -18.73 8.55 -1.15
C GLU A 65 -20.08 9.12 -0.68
N LYS A 66 -20.79 8.40 0.19
CA LYS A 66 -22.04 8.87 0.79
C LYS A 66 -21.86 10.16 1.60
N ILE A 67 -20.83 10.26 2.45
CA ILE A 67 -20.56 11.48 3.21
C ILE A 67 -20.24 12.69 2.30
N ARG A 68 -19.52 12.45 1.20
CA ARG A 68 -19.22 13.51 0.22
C ARG A 68 -20.50 14.02 -0.47
N GLN A 69 -21.44 13.13 -0.77
CA GLN A 69 -22.73 13.47 -1.36
C GLN A 69 -23.58 14.34 -0.41
N ASP A 70 -23.54 14.04 0.90
CA ASP A 70 -24.32 14.74 1.93
C ASP A 70 -23.82 16.17 2.21
N ARG A 71 -22.53 16.45 2.00
CA ARG A 71 -21.90 17.78 2.22
C ARG A 71 -21.86 18.69 0.99
N GLY A 72 -22.35 18.22 -0.16
CA GLY A 72 -22.31 18.94 -1.43
C GLY A 72 -23.67 19.46 -1.93
N GLY A 73 -24.69 19.45 -1.07
CA GLY A 73 -26.03 20.01 -1.34
C GLY A 73 -26.26 21.31 -0.60
#